data_AF-A0A7H4MDR6-F1
#
_entry.id   AF-A0A7H4MDR6-F1
#
_cell.length_a   1.000
_cell.length_b   1.000
_cell.length_c   1.000
_cell.angle_alpha   90.00
_cell.angle_beta   90.00
_cell.angle_gamma   90.00
#
_symmetry.space_group_name_H-M   'P 1'
#
loop_
_entity.id
_entity.type
_entity.pdbx_description
1 polymer ?
#
loop_
_entity_poly.entity_id
_entity_poly.type
_entity_poly.pdbx_seq_one_letter_code
_entity_poly.pdbx_strand_id
1 'polypeptide(L)' 'MGNDNLLMINAHVAHDCTLGDRCILANNATLAGHVSLDDFVIIAA' A
#
# COMPACT_ATOMS: atom_id res chain seq x y z
N MET A 1 4.12 6.80 -4.79
CA MET A 1 2.71 6.45 -4.54
C MET A 1 1.87 7.10 -5.62
N GLY A 2 0.89 6.39 -6.16
CA GLY A 2 -0.15 6.91 -7.04
C GLY A 2 -1.28 7.60 -6.28
N ASN A 3 -2.43 7.75 -6.92
CA ASN A 3 -3.58 8.53 -6.48
C ASN A 3 -4.71 7.65 -5.91
N ASP A 4 -5.58 8.26 -5.09
CA ASP A 4 -6.79 7.63 -4.51
C ASP A 4 -6.53 6.35 -3.71
N ASN A 5 -5.37 6.26 -3.07
CA ASN A 5 -4.99 5.16 -2.20
C ASN A 5 -5.59 5.34 -0.80
N LEU A 6 -6.13 4.27 -0.23
CA LEU A 6 -6.58 4.22 1.17
C LEU A 6 -5.57 3.46 2.02
N LEU A 7 -4.86 4.19 2.88
CA LEU A 7 -3.99 3.62 3.91
C LEU A 7 -4.73 3.65 5.24
N MET A 8 -5.18 2.48 5.71
CA MET A 8 -5.91 2.36 6.97
C MET A 8 -4.95 2.39 8.19
N ILE A 9 -5.49 2.27 9.40
CA ILE A 9 -4.71 2.57 10.60
C ILE A 9 -3.51 1.61 10.74
N ASN A 10 -2.36 2.18 11.07
CA ASN A 10 -1.11 1.44 11.24
C ASN A 10 -0.64 0.67 9.98
N ALA A 11 -1.09 1.07 8.79
CA ALA A 11 -0.45 0.63 7.55
C ALA A 11 0.99 1.17 7.49
N HIS A 12 1.94 0.31 7.11
CA HIS A 12 3.35 0.68 6.97
C HIS A 12 3.81 0.47 5.53
N VAL A 13 4.41 1.52 4.95
CA VAL A 13 5.08 1.46 3.65
C VAL A 13 6.55 1.78 3.87
N ALA A 14 7.41 0.76 3.74
CA ALA A 14 8.84 0.91 3.93
C ALA A 14 9.52 1.65 2.75
N HIS A 15 10.85 1.79 2.83
CA HIS A 15 11.64 2.51 1.84
C HIS A 15 11.55 1.89 0.43
N ASP A 16 11.63 2.75 -0.59
CA ASP A 16 11.67 2.35 -2.01
C ASP A 16 10.45 1.57 -2.53
N CYS A 17 9.31 1.68 -1.85
CA CYS A 17 8.07 1.08 -2.34
C CYS A 17 7.43 1.93 -3.45
N THR A 18 6.84 1.25 -4.43
CA THR A 18 5.99 1.84 -5.46
C THR A 18 4.55 1.37 -5.25
N LEU A 19 3.60 2.30 -5.29
CA LEU A 19 2.17 2.03 -5.19
C LEU A 19 1.51 2.64 -6.41
N GLY A 20 0.68 1.89 -7.12
CA GLY A 20 -0.21 2.36 -8.17
C GLY A 20 -1.38 3.20 -7.64
N ASP A 21 -2.43 3.30 -8.43
CA ASP A 21 -3.65 4.04 -8.12
C ASP A 21 -4.74 3.15 -7.50
N ARG A 22 -5.55 3.73 -6.60
CA ARG A 22 -6.75 3.08 -6.02
C ARG A 22 -6.49 1.79 -5.25
N CYS A 23 -5.32 1.69 -4.61
CA CYS A 23 -4.97 0.59 -3.71
C CYS A 23 -5.56 0.78 -2.31
N ILE A 24 -5.79 -0.33 -1.62
CA ILE A 24 -6.27 -0.34 -0.22
C ILE A 24 -5.31 -1.16 0.63
N LEU A 25 -4.71 -0.53 1.64
CA LEU A 25 -3.93 -1.19 2.68
C LEU A 25 -4.77 -1.21 3.96
N ALA A 26 -5.25 -2.39 4.35
CA ALA A 26 -6.05 -2.58 5.56
C ALA A 26 -5.24 -2.31 6.85
N ASN A 27 -5.93 -2.33 7.98
CA ASN A 27 -5.29 -2.09 9.28
C ASN A 27 -4.09 -3.01 9.48
N ASN A 28 -2.95 -2.45 9.89
CA ASN A 28 -1.68 -3.15 10.10
C ASN A 28 -1.03 -3.76 8.84
N ALA A 29 -1.52 -3.47 7.63
CA ALA A 29 -0.88 -3.94 6.39
C ALA A 29 0.54 -3.37 6.28
N THR A 30 1.53 -4.24 6.11
CA THR A 30 2.95 -3.87 6.14
C THR A 30 3.63 -4.24 4.83
N LEU A 31 4.18 -3.24 4.13
CA LEU A 31 5.06 -3.43 2.98
C LEU A 31 6.51 -3.35 3.42
N ALA A 32 7.29 -4.38 3.08
CA ALA A 32 8.74 -4.35 3.19
C ALA A 32 9.35 -3.41 2.13
N GLY A 33 10.64 -3.10 2.26
CA GLY A 33 11.30 -2.21 1.30
C GLY A 33 11.31 -2.79 -0.12
N HIS A 34 11.34 -1.91 -1.13
CA HIS A 34 11.38 -2.29 -2.55
C HIS A 34 10.15 -3.06 -3.07
N VAL A 35 8.99 -2.98 -2.43
CA VAL A 35 7.74 -3.60 -2.92
C VAL A 35 7.07 -2.73 -3.99
N SER A 36 6.52 -3.34 -5.04
CA SER A 36 5.69 -2.65 -6.05
C SER A 36 4.26 -3.20 -6.02
N LEU A 37 3.27 -2.32 -5.91
CA LEU A 37 1.85 -2.64 -6.10
C LEU A 37 1.33 -1.96 -7.37
N ASP A 38 0.65 -2.73 -8.21
CA ASP A 38 -0.09 -2.20 -9.36
C ASP A 38 -1.44 -1.58 -8.94
N ASP A 39 -2.16 -0.99 -9.89
CA ASP A 39 -3.45 -0.35 -9.65
C ASP A 39 -4.49 -1.32 -9.06
N PHE A 40 -5.37 -0.80 -8.20
CA PHE A 40 -6.49 -1.52 -7.58
C PHE A 40 -6.11 -2.71 -6.67
N VAL A 41 -4.85 -2.81 -6.23
CA VAL A 41 -4.43 -3.86 -5.30
C VAL A 41 -5.05 -3.65 -3.91
N ILE A 42 -5.57 -4.74 -3.32
CA ILE A 42 -6.14 -4.75 -1.97
C ILE A 42 -5.31 -5.67 -1.09
N ILE A 43 -4.71 -5.12 -0.03
CA ILE A 43 -4.01 -5.87 1.01
C ILE A 43 -4.90 -5.89 2.24
N ALA A 44 -5.49 -7.04 2.52
CA ALA A 44 -6.29 -7.30 3.71
C ALA A 44 -5.42 -7.82 4.88
N ALA A 45 -5.96 -7.74 6.10
CA ALA A 45 -5.38 -8.31 7.30
C ALA A 45 -5.63 -9.83 7.40
#